data_AF-A0A2S9YY05-F1
#
_entry.id   AF-A0A2S9YY05-F1
#
_cell.length_a   1.000
_cell.length_b   1.000
_cell.length_c   1.000
_cell.angle_alpha   90.00
_cell.angle_beta   90.00
_cell.angle_gamma   90.00
#
_symmetry.space_group_name_H-M   'P 1'
#
loop_
_entity.id
_entity.type
_entity.pdbx_description
1 polymer ?
#
loop_
_entity_poly.entity_id
_entity_poly.type
_entity_poly.pdbx_seq_one_letter_code
_entity_poly.pdbx_strand_id
1 'polypeptide(L)'
;MKKIDMKQLKNAKGFTLIELMIVVAILGILAVVAVPALQKYMRRAKTAEAKTQLAKIYDSASSFFKSEHADRGATGFIGDGGAVEDMAPHRCPHPDGVPTGGQAEITPALATNCNQGPGGRCIPATGGGPAGYYDIAEWNDNPVWNGLNYLQEQGHYFHYNFVAVNEIIGYGRCQFTAQAFADLDDDAVYSTYERSGAGDQQGVNAAIGLYVDQEVE
;
A
#
# COMPACT_ATOMS: atom_id res chain seq x y z
N MET A 1 -26.19 52.07 -17.26
CA MET A 1 -24.82 52.55 -16.96
C MET A 1 -24.84 53.23 -15.59
N LYS A 2 -24.48 52.49 -14.52
CA LYS A 2 -24.61 52.95 -13.12
C LYS A 2 -23.45 53.90 -12.81
N LYS A 3 -23.73 55.18 -12.57
CA LYS A 3 -22.70 56.19 -12.22
C LYS A 3 -22.09 55.81 -10.87
N ILE A 4 -20.77 55.62 -10.83
CA ILE A 4 -20.03 55.39 -9.59
C ILE A 4 -19.97 56.74 -8.85
N ASP A 5 -20.52 56.77 -7.64
CA ASP A 5 -20.62 57.99 -6.83
C ASP A 5 -19.27 58.29 -6.16
N MET A 6 -18.54 59.26 -6.73
CA MET A 6 -17.17 59.67 -6.39
C MET A 6 -17.02 60.18 -4.94
N LYS A 7 -18.12 60.47 -4.24
CA LYS A 7 -18.11 60.94 -2.85
C LYS A 7 -17.79 59.83 -1.84
N GLN A 8 -18.08 58.57 -2.16
CA GLN A 8 -17.82 57.45 -1.24
C GLN A 8 -16.35 56.98 -1.24
N LEU A 9 -15.60 57.23 -2.31
CA LEU A 9 -14.17 56.88 -2.42
C LEU A 9 -13.25 57.75 -1.55
N LYS A 10 -13.69 58.93 -1.12
CA LYS A 10 -12.86 59.88 -0.34
C LYS A 10 -12.76 59.56 1.16
N ASN A 11 -13.59 58.63 1.66
CA ASN A 11 -13.59 58.19 3.06
C ASN A 11 -12.85 56.84 3.27
N ALA A 12 -12.21 56.31 2.23
CA ALA A 12 -11.34 55.14 2.38
C ALA A 12 -10.06 55.55 3.10
N LYS A 13 -9.99 55.30 4.42
CA LYS A 13 -8.72 55.37 5.17
C LYS A 13 -7.77 54.32 4.58
N GLY A 14 -6.64 54.77 4.03
CA GLY A 14 -5.60 53.88 3.49
C GLY A 14 -4.90 53.11 4.60
N PHE A 15 -4.53 51.86 4.32
CA PHE A 15 -3.68 51.04 5.19
C PHE A 15 -2.27 51.64 5.26
N THR A 16 -1.65 51.68 6.43
CA THR A 16 -0.26 52.13 6.55
C THR A 16 0.71 51.01 6.20
N LEU A 17 1.88 51.38 5.65
CA LEU A 17 2.93 50.41 5.33
C LEU A 17 3.43 49.70 6.60
N ILE A 18 3.46 50.41 7.74
CA ILE A 18 3.87 49.85 9.02
C ILE A 18 2.86 48.81 9.56
N GLU A 19 1.56 49.04 9.40
CA GLU A 19 0.54 48.04 9.76
C GLU A 19 0.71 46.76 8.95
N LEU A 20 0.97 46.89 7.65
CA LEU A 20 1.22 45.73 6.79
C LEU A 20 2.48 44.96 7.22
N MET A 21 3.56 45.66 7.56
CA MET A 21 4.81 45.02 8.02
C MET A 21 4.62 44.20 9.30
N ILE A 22 3.86 44.71 10.27
CA ILE A 22 3.58 43.99 11.52
C ILE A 22 2.74 42.73 11.23
N VAL A 23 1.73 42.83 10.36
CA VAL A 23 0.90 41.68 9.98
C VAL A 23 1.74 40.58 9.35
N VAL A 24 2.63 40.92 8.41
CA VAL A 24 3.52 39.94 7.77
C VAL A 24 4.49 39.33 8.78
N ALA A 25 5.02 40.12 9.73
CA ALA A 25 5.91 39.61 10.77
C ALA A 25 5.20 38.58 11.68
N ILE A 26 3.97 38.86 12.11
CA ILE A 26 3.17 37.93 12.93
C ILE A 26 2.85 36.66 12.13
N LEU A 27 2.43 36.78 10.87
CA LEU A 27 2.17 35.64 9.98
C LEU A 27 3.41 34.78 9.78
N GLY A 28 4.60 35.39 9.68
CA GLY A 28 5.87 34.67 9.59
C GLY A 28 6.16 33.79 10.80
N ILE A 29 5.95 34.32 12.02
CA ILE A 29 6.15 33.56 13.27
C ILE A 29 5.16 32.39 13.35
N LEU A 30 3.88 32.63 13.02
CA LEU A 30 2.86 31.58 13.05
C LEU A 30 3.15 30.47 12.04
N ALA A 31 3.63 30.82 10.84
CA ALA A 31 3.93 29.85 9.79
C ALA A 31 5.03 28.86 10.20
N VAL A 32 6.09 29.32 10.88
CA VAL A 32 7.21 28.48 11.34
C VAL A 32 6.73 27.37 12.28
N VAL A 33 5.76 27.65 13.14
CA VAL A 33 5.21 26.66 14.08
C VAL A 33 4.14 25.79 13.41
N ALA A 34 3.30 26.39 12.55
CA ALA A 34 2.15 25.71 11.95
C ALA A 34 2.52 24.69 10.85
N VAL A 35 3.51 25.01 10.01
CA VAL A 35 3.90 24.15 8.87
C VAL A 35 4.38 22.74 9.29
N PRO A 36 5.35 22.57 10.21
CA PRO A 36 5.82 21.24 10.59
C PRO A 36 4.73 20.42 11.31
N ALA A 37 3.89 21.08 12.11
CA ALA A 37 2.76 20.41 12.76
C ALA A 37 1.74 19.90 11.73
N LEU A 38 1.44 20.70 10.70
CA LEU A 38 0.55 20.32 9.63
C LEU A 38 1.12 19.17 8.77
N GLN A 39 2.41 19.20 8.45
CA GLN A 39 3.09 18.12 7.72
C GLN A 39 2.96 16.78 8.46
N LYS A 40 3.25 16.76 9.77
CA LYS A 40 3.08 15.56 10.61
C LYS A 40 1.63 15.06 10.64
N TYR A 41 0.66 15.96 10.68
CA TYR A 41 -0.75 15.60 10.61
C TYR A 41 -1.11 14.96 9.26
N MET A 42 -0.62 15.53 8.14
CA MET A 42 -0.84 14.94 6.83
C MET A 42 -0.21 13.56 6.71
N ARG A 43 1.03 13.34 7.20
CA ARG A 43 1.68 12.02 7.21
C ARG A 43 0.86 10.99 7.98
N ARG A 44 0.36 11.34 9.17
CA ARG A 44 -0.58 10.50 9.94
C ARG A 44 -1.88 10.18 9.21
N ALA A 45 -2.38 11.10 8.40
CA ALA A 45 -3.58 10.83 7.61
C ALA A 45 -3.31 9.79 6.50
N LYS A 46 -2.10 9.78 5.93
CA LYS A 46 -1.69 8.80 4.91
C LYS A 46 -1.63 7.37 5.47
N THR A 47 -1.21 7.17 6.73
CA THR A 47 -1.02 5.83 7.33
C THR A 47 -2.30 5.01 7.48
N ALA A 48 -3.48 5.65 7.46
CA ALA A 48 -4.75 4.96 7.45
C ALA A 48 -4.95 4.06 6.22
N GLU A 49 -4.30 4.40 5.10
CA GLU A 49 -4.30 3.60 3.88
C GLU A 49 -3.67 2.22 4.13
N ALA A 50 -2.45 2.17 4.67
CA ALA A 50 -1.74 0.92 4.94
C ALA A 50 -2.58 -0.06 5.77
N LYS A 51 -3.19 0.41 6.86
CA LYS A 51 -4.03 -0.41 7.75
C LYS A 51 -5.23 -1.00 7.00
N THR A 52 -5.87 -0.20 6.15
CA THR A 52 -7.05 -0.60 5.38
C THR A 52 -6.67 -1.59 4.28
N GLN A 53 -5.57 -1.35 3.56
CA GLN A 53 -5.17 -2.17 2.43
C GLN A 53 -4.57 -3.51 2.90
N LEU A 54 -3.78 -3.53 3.97
CA LEU A 54 -3.31 -4.78 4.59
C LEU A 54 -4.46 -5.64 5.12
N ALA A 55 -5.54 -5.03 5.61
CA ALA A 55 -6.73 -5.77 5.99
C ALA A 55 -7.39 -6.45 4.79
N LYS A 56 -7.51 -5.75 3.65
CA LYS A 56 -8.03 -6.35 2.41
C LYS A 56 -7.17 -7.48 1.91
N ILE A 57 -5.84 -7.32 1.90
CA ILE A 57 -4.90 -8.38 1.49
C ILE A 57 -5.07 -9.61 2.39
N TYR A 58 -5.19 -9.41 3.70
CA TYR A 58 -5.44 -10.50 4.65
C TYR A 58 -6.78 -11.20 4.37
N ASP A 59 -7.86 -10.45 4.16
CA ASP A 59 -9.18 -11.02 3.88
C ASP A 59 -9.19 -11.79 2.56
N SER A 60 -8.51 -11.28 1.53
CA SER A 60 -8.28 -11.97 0.26
C SER A 60 -7.49 -13.27 0.45
N ALA A 61 -6.38 -13.25 1.20
CA ALA A 61 -5.59 -14.45 1.47
C ALA A 61 -6.39 -15.51 2.24
N SER A 62 -7.20 -15.07 3.22
CA SER A 62 -8.12 -15.92 3.97
C SER A 62 -9.20 -16.53 3.07
N SER A 63 -9.78 -15.73 2.17
CA SER A 63 -10.76 -16.23 1.20
C SER A 63 -10.14 -17.22 0.23
N PHE A 64 -8.92 -16.95 -0.24
CA PHE A 64 -8.20 -17.83 -1.14
C PHE A 64 -7.93 -19.19 -0.49
N PHE A 65 -7.41 -19.21 0.74
CA PHE A 65 -7.11 -20.47 1.42
C PHE A 65 -8.35 -21.36 1.65
N LYS A 66 -9.54 -20.78 1.80
CA LYS A 66 -10.79 -21.53 2.02
C LYS A 66 -11.23 -22.35 0.82
N SER A 67 -10.82 -21.99 -0.39
CA SER A 67 -11.06 -22.81 -1.58
C SER A 67 -9.89 -23.76 -1.81
N GLU A 68 -10.19 -24.92 -2.39
CA GLU A 68 -9.17 -25.82 -2.90
C GLU A 68 -8.54 -25.23 -4.17
N HIS A 69 -7.22 -25.30 -4.27
CA HIS A 69 -6.44 -24.88 -5.41
C HIS A 69 -5.59 -26.07 -5.87
N ALA A 70 -5.46 -26.23 -7.18
CA ALA A 70 -4.53 -27.17 -7.79
C ALA A 70 -3.80 -26.45 -8.93
N ASP A 71 -2.51 -26.72 -9.08
CA ASP A 71 -1.73 -26.09 -10.15
C ASP A 71 -2.18 -26.66 -11.49
N ARG A 72 -2.49 -25.78 -12.44
CA ARG A 72 -2.84 -26.20 -13.80
C ARG A 72 -1.66 -26.94 -14.42
N GLY A 73 -1.89 -28.19 -14.83
CA GLY A 73 -0.88 -29.00 -15.50
C GLY A 73 0.04 -29.78 -14.56
N ALA A 74 -0.22 -29.79 -13.25
CA ALA A 74 0.41 -30.74 -12.34
C ALA A 74 -0.08 -32.17 -12.66
N THR A 75 0.60 -32.83 -13.60
CA THR A 75 0.39 -34.24 -13.89
C THR A 75 1.47 -35.05 -13.18
N GLY A 76 1.10 -35.77 -12.12
CA GLY A 76 1.97 -36.79 -11.53
C GLY A 76 1.99 -38.04 -12.41
N PHE A 77 3.15 -38.40 -12.96
CA PHE A 77 3.32 -39.71 -13.57
C PHE A 77 3.58 -40.73 -12.47
N ILE A 78 2.61 -41.62 -12.22
CA ILE A 78 2.80 -42.73 -11.27
C ILE A 78 3.62 -43.82 -11.99
N GLY A 79 4.86 -44.01 -11.57
CA GLY A 79 5.69 -45.14 -12.02
C GLY A 79 5.19 -46.48 -11.47
N ASP A 80 5.74 -47.59 -11.97
CA ASP A 80 5.36 -48.93 -11.49
C ASP A 80 5.76 -49.09 -10.01
N GLY A 81 4.76 -49.16 -9.12
CA GLY A 81 4.94 -49.13 -7.66
C GLY A 81 4.98 -47.74 -7.01
N GLY A 82 4.66 -46.67 -7.74
CA GLY A 82 4.60 -45.30 -7.21
C GLY A 82 3.41 -45.06 -6.27
N ALA A 83 3.63 -44.30 -5.19
CA ALA A 83 2.55 -43.82 -4.33
C ALA A 83 1.98 -42.50 -4.86
N VAL A 84 0.66 -42.32 -4.75
CA VAL A 84 0.04 -41.00 -4.90
C VAL A 84 0.23 -40.26 -3.58
N GLU A 85 1.07 -39.23 -3.59
CA GLU A 85 1.18 -38.35 -2.42
C GLU A 85 -0.10 -37.52 -2.28
N ASP A 86 -0.60 -37.42 -1.05
CA ASP A 86 -1.77 -36.60 -0.72
C ASP A 86 -1.37 -35.13 -0.86
N MET A 87 -1.59 -34.56 -2.05
CA MET A 87 -1.26 -33.16 -2.35
C MET A 87 -2.16 -32.24 -1.54
N ALA A 88 -1.60 -31.13 -1.03
CA ALA A 88 -2.37 -30.11 -0.34
C ALA A 88 -3.32 -29.35 -1.29
N PRO A 89 -4.64 -29.48 -1.10
CA PRO A 89 -5.59 -28.68 -1.83
C PRO A 89 -5.68 -27.25 -1.29
N HIS A 90 -5.42 -27.01 0.00
CA HIS A 90 -5.48 -25.65 0.58
C HIS A 90 -4.10 -25.02 0.74
N ARG A 91 -3.90 -23.86 0.11
CA ARG A 91 -2.63 -23.11 0.16
C ARG A 91 -2.85 -21.63 -0.08
N CYS A 92 -1.87 -20.80 0.21
CA CYS A 92 -1.86 -19.39 -0.18
C CYS A 92 -1.36 -19.19 -1.60
N PRO A 93 -1.65 -18.01 -2.21
CA PRO A 93 -1.11 -17.64 -3.51
C PRO A 93 0.42 -17.71 -3.51
N HIS A 94 0.98 -18.24 -4.59
CA HIS A 94 2.41 -18.44 -4.77
C HIS A 94 2.83 -18.15 -6.22
N PRO A 95 4.12 -17.88 -6.48
CA PRO A 95 4.64 -17.78 -7.84
C PRO A 95 4.49 -19.09 -8.63
N ASP A 96 4.44 -18.97 -9.95
CA ASP A 96 4.32 -20.13 -10.85
C ASP A 96 5.49 -21.11 -10.65
N GLY A 97 5.16 -22.40 -10.49
CA GLY A 97 6.15 -23.46 -10.28
C GLY A 97 6.76 -23.51 -8.87
N VAL A 98 6.31 -22.68 -7.92
CA VAL A 98 6.82 -22.65 -6.54
C VAL A 98 5.71 -22.91 -5.51
N PRO A 99 5.09 -24.11 -5.49
CA PRO A 99 3.90 -24.39 -4.68
C PRO A 99 4.15 -24.33 -3.17
N THR A 100 5.40 -24.48 -2.72
CA THR A 100 5.81 -24.37 -1.31
C THR A 100 5.78 -22.94 -0.76
N GLY A 101 5.45 -21.95 -1.59
CA GLY A 101 5.34 -20.55 -1.21
C GLY A 101 6.31 -19.66 -1.98
N GLY A 102 6.30 -18.37 -1.65
CA GLY A 102 7.09 -17.35 -2.32
C GLY A 102 6.61 -15.97 -1.93
N GLN A 103 6.92 -14.98 -2.77
CA GLN A 103 6.54 -13.60 -2.54
C GLN A 103 5.98 -12.97 -3.82
N ALA A 104 5.13 -11.96 -3.64
CA ALA A 104 4.65 -11.13 -4.73
C ALA A 104 5.71 -10.16 -5.24
N GLU A 105 6.81 -9.97 -4.50
CA GLU A 105 7.74 -8.85 -4.68
C GLU A 105 7.09 -7.50 -4.33
N ILE A 106 7.91 -6.49 -4.07
CA ILE A 106 7.41 -5.19 -3.63
C ILE A 106 6.79 -4.47 -4.83
N THR A 107 5.50 -4.16 -4.75
CA THR A 107 4.72 -3.53 -5.82
C THR A 107 4.02 -2.25 -5.33
N PRO A 108 4.24 -1.09 -5.98
CA PRO A 108 5.32 -0.86 -6.95
C PRO A 108 6.71 -1.07 -6.33
N ALA A 109 7.74 -1.27 -7.14
CA ALA A 109 9.10 -1.43 -6.63
C ALA A 109 9.55 -0.23 -5.77
N LEU A 110 10.36 -0.46 -4.72
CA LEU A 110 10.89 0.62 -3.85
C LEU A 110 11.72 1.67 -4.61
N ALA A 111 12.23 1.32 -5.80
CA ALA A 111 12.91 2.26 -6.68
C ALA A 111 11.98 3.36 -7.23
N THR A 112 10.67 3.12 -7.25
CA THR A 112 9.67 4.11 -7.66
C THR A 112 9.47 5.11 -6.53
N ASN A 113 10.04 6.32 -6.65
CA ASN A 113 9.80 7.36 -5.66
C ASN A 113 8.37 7.94 -5.81
N CYS A 114 7.48 7.51 -4.92
CA CYS A 114 6.08 7.94 -4.90
C CYS A 114 5.89 9.41 -4.50
N ASN A 115 6.84 10.04 -3.81
CA ASN A 115 6.78 11.47 -3.47
C ASN A 115 6.85 12.38 -4.71
N GLN A 116 7.37 11.87 -5.83
CA GLN A 116 7.44 12.60 -7.09
C GLN A 116 6.13 12.56 -7.89
N GLY A 117 5.19 11.68 -7.53
CA GLY A 117 3.90 11.61 -8.17
C GLY A 117 2.92 12.69 -7.70
N PRO A 118 1.85 12.99 -8.46
CA PRO A 118 0.81 13.92 -8.05
C PRO A 118 0.27 13.66 -6.63
N GLY A 119 0.43 14.65 -5.74
CA GLY A 119 -0.01 14.54 -4.34
C GLY A 119 0.88 13.66 -3.45
N GLY A 120 2.09 13.35 -3.91
CA GLY A 120 3.05 12.48 -3.23
C GLY A 120 2.55 11.05 -3.15
N ARG A 121 2.08 10.51 -4.28
CA ARG A 121 1.47 9.18 -4.42
C ARG A 121 2.12 8.40 -5.55
N CYS A 122 2.17 7.09 -5.40
CA CYS A 122 2.45 6.18 -6.49
C CYS A 122 1.23 6.14 -7.42
N ILE A 123 1.40 6.42 -8.71
CA ILE A 123 0.30 6.46 -9.67
C ILE A 123 0.40 5.28 -10.65
N PRO A 124 -0.60 4.38 -10.70
CA PRO A 124 -0.66 3.37 -11.74
C PRO A 124 -0.90 4.00 -13.11
N ALA A 125 -0.15 3.54 -14.12
CA ALA A 125 -0.39 3.86 -15.52
C ALA A 125 -0.06 2.66 -16.41
N THR A 126 -0.73 2.51 -17.55
CA THR A 126 -0.40 1.46 -18.51
C THR A 126 0.91 1.78 -19.21
N GLY A 127 1.91 0.89 -19.12
CA GLY A 127 3.24 1.12 -19.70
C GLY A 127 4.13 2.05 -18.86
N GLY A 128 3.73 2.33 -17.61
CA GLY A 128 4.44 3.24 -16.72
C GLY A 128 4.26 4.72 -17.05
N GLY A 129 5.19 5.55 -16.58
CA GLY A 129 5.12 7.00 -16.76
C GLY A 129 6.35 7.74 -16.24
N PRO A 130 6.25 9.07 -16.04
CA PRO A 130 7.32 9.85 -15.42
C PRO A 130 7.50 9.46 -13.94
N ALA A 131 8.47 10.08 -13.27
CA ALA A 131 8.74 9.88 -11.84
C ALA A 131 7.45 9.88 -10.98
N GLY A 132 7.33 8.88 -10.09
CA GLY A 132 6.14 8.62 -9.27
C GLY A 132 5.04 7.80 -9.94
N TYR A 133 5.19 7.45 -11.22
CA TYR A 133 4.31 6.52 -11.93
C TYR A 133 4.98 5.16 -12.06
N TYR A 134 4.16 4.10 -12.11
CA TYR A 134 4.61 2.73 -12.31
C TYR A 134 3.64 1.99 -13.23
N ASP A 135 4.06 0.85 -13.78
CA ASP A 135 3.20 0.10 -14.69
C ASP A 135 2.15 -0.69 -13.90
N ILE A 136 0.87 -0.53 -14.22
CA ILE A 136 -0.20 -1.34 -13.61
C ILE A 136 -0.01 -2.84 -13.89
N ALA A 137 0.74 -3.21 -14.93
CA ALA A 137 1.12 -4.59 -15.22
C ALA A 137 1.88 -5.26 -14.06
N GLU A 138 2.59 -4.51 -13.21
CA GLU A 138 3.25 -5.06 -12.02
C GLU A 138 2.28 -5.79 -11.07
N TRP A 139 0.99 -5.42 -11.09
CA TRP A 139 -0.07 -6.13 -10.37
C TRP A 139 -0.68 -7.25 -11.21
N ASN A 140 -1.09 -6.95 -12.45
CA ASN A 140 -1.89 -7.85 -13.29
C ASN A 140 -1.11 -9.05 -13.83
N ASP A 141 0.21 -8.91 -14.01
CA ASP A 141 1.06 -9.98 -14.53
C ASP A 141 1.69 -10.80 -13.38
N ASN A 142 1.34 -10.48 -12.13
CA ASN A 142 1.88 -11.14 -10.95
C ASN A 142 0.94 -12.25 -10.45
N PRO A 143 1.38 -13.52 -10.45
CA PRO A 143 0.52 -14.65 -10.05
C PRO A 143 0.05 -14.58 -8.60
N VAL A 144 0.85 -13.99 -7.70
CA VAL A 144 0.51 -13.86 -6.27
C VAL A 144 -0.60 -12.81 -6.09
N TRP A 145 -0.45 -11.63 -6.69
CA TRP A 145 -1.49 -10.58 -6.64
C TRP A 145 -2.78 -11.01 -7.33
N ASN A 146 -2.68 -11.70 -8.47
CA ASN A 146 -3.81 -12.30 -9.16
C ASN A 146 -4.54 -13.33 -8.28
N GLY A 147 -3.79 -14.19 -7.58
CA GLY A 147 -4.37 -15.15 -6.63
C GLY A 147 -5.12 -14.45 -5.49
N LEU A 148 -4.63 -13.29 -5.03
CA LEU A 148 -5.31 -12.48 -4.02
C LEU A 148 -6.47 -11.64 -4.58
N ASN A 149 -6.64 -11.60 -5.90
CA ASN A 149 -7.55 -10.67 -6.59
C ASN A 149 -7.38 -9.24 -6.05
N TYR A 150 -6.13 -8.80 -5.91
CA TYR A 150 -5.77 -7.53 -5.31
C TYR A 150 -4.91 -6.71 -6.25
N LEU A 151 -5.27 -5.45 -6.43
CA LEU A 151 -4.55 -4.48 -7.25
C LEU A 151 -4.85 -3.05 -6.78
N GLN A 152 -3.98 -2.11 -7.13
CA GLN A 152 -4.19 -0.68 -6.90
C GLN A 152 -4.43 0.05 -8.22
N GLU A 153 -5.69 0.39 -8.49
CA GLU A 153 -6.13 1.16 -9.67
C GLU A 153 -6.01 2.68 -9.49
N GLN A 154 -5.85 3.14 -8.25
CA GLN A 154 -5.79 4.56 -7.90
C GLN A 154 -4.45 4.93 -7.28
N GLY A 155 -4.18 6.24 -7.26
CA GLY A 155 -3.00 6.79 -6.62
C GLY A 155 -3.01 6.53 -5.11
N HIS A 156 -1.93 5.94 -4.63
CA HIS A 156 -1.79 5.40 -3.27
C HIS A 156 -0.42 5.79 -2.67
N TYR A 157 -0.24 5.62 -1.36
CA TYR A 157 0.97 6.09 -0.65
C TYR A 157 1.99 5.00 -0.36
N PHE A 158 1.58 3.73 -0.34
CA PHE A 158 2.42 2.62 0.10
C PHE A 158 2.76 1.64 -1.01
N HIS A 159 3.98 1.11 -0.95
CA HIS A 159 4.40 -0.08 -1.64
C HIS A 159 3.92 -1.30 -0.87
N TYR A 160 3.48 -2.35 -1.53
CA TYR A 160 2.97 -3.56 -0.88
C TYR A 160 3.79 -4.78 -1.24
N ASN A 161 3.88 -5.73 -0.31
CA ASN A 161 4.42 -7.06 -0.58
C ASN A 161 3.52 -8.10 0.09
N PHE A 162 3.52 -9.31 -0.46
CA PHE A 162 2.89 -10.46 0.16
C PHE A 162 3.86 -11.63 0.12
N VAL A 163 4.18 -12.18 1.28
CA VAL A 163 5.07 -13.34 1.41
C VAL A 163 4.28 -14.48 2.01
N ALA A 164 4.38 -15.67 1.43
CA ALA A 164 3.71 -16.87 1.92
C ALA A 164 4.61 -18.10 1.89
N VAL A 165 4.36 -19.02 2.82
CA VAL A 165 4.95 -20.35 2.89
C VAL A 165 3.81 -21.36 3.00
N ASN A 166 3.86 -22.40 2.18
CA ASN A 166 2.84 -23.43 2.09
C ASN A 166 3.38 -24.81 2.46
N GLU A 167 2.59 -25.58 3.18
CA GLU A 167 2.77 -27.02 3.36
C GLU A 167 1.96 -27.74 2.27
N ILE A 168 2.65 -28.49 1.42
CA ILE A 168 2.09 -29.04 0.17
C ILE A 168 1.53 -30.47 0.31
N ILE A 169 1.40 -30.97 1.53
CA ILE A 169 0.93 -32.34 1.82
C ILE A 169 -0.30 -32.30 2.73
N GLY A 170 -1.25 -33.22 2.54
CA GLY A 170 -2.42 -33.40 3.38
C GLY A 170 -3.52 -32.38 3.11
N TYR A 171 -4.12 -31.82 4.15
CA TYR A 171 -5.11 -30.74 4.00
C TYR A 171 -4.49 -29.44 3.44
N GLY A 172 -3.20 -29.24 3.71
CA GLY A 172 -2.48 -28.01 3.39
C GLY A 172 -2.50 -26.98 4.53
N ARG A 173 -1.39 -26.27 4.66
CA ARG A 173 -1.21 -25.19 5.63
C ARG A 173 -0.53 -24.03 4.94
N CYS A 174 -0.84 -22.82 5.37
CA CYS A 174 -0.17 -21.62 4.89
C CYS A 174 0.21 -20.71 6.06
N GLN A 175 1.38 -20.09 5.97
CA GLN A 175 1.73 -18.90 6.75
C GLN A 175 2.00 -17.76 5.78
N PHE A 176 1.42 -16.59 6.02
CA PHE A 176 1.59 -15.44 5.15
C PHE A 176 1.79 -14.15 5.94
N THR A 177 2.47 -13.20 5.32
CA THR A 177 2.66 -11.84 5.83
C THR A 177 2.43 -10.85 4.69
N ALA A 178 1.46 -9.97 4.89
CA ALA A 178 1.23 -8.80 4.05
C ALA A 178 2.03 -7.63 4.63
N GLN A 179 2.79 -6.94 3.80
CA GLN A 179 3.65 -5.83 4.20
C GLN A 179 3.31 -4.57 3.40
N ALA A 180 3.43 -3.41 4.03
CA ALA A 180 3.29 -2.11 3.38
C ALA A 180 4.44 -1.19 3.81
N PHE A 181 5.04 -0.49 2.85
CA PHE A 181 6.21 0.38 3.04
C PHE A 181 5.91 1.75 2.42
N ALA A 182 6.24 2.85 3.10
CA ALA A 182 6.18 4.17 2.49
C ALA A 182 7.21 5.10 3.09
N ASP A 183 7.90 5.86 2.23
CA ASP A 183 8.68 7.03 2.61
C ASP A 183 7.73 8.25 2.55
N LEU A 184 7.30 8.75 3.71
CA LEU A 184 6.24 9.76 3.80
C LEU A 184 6.76 11.20 3.76
N ASP A 185 8.07 11.42 3.89
CA ASP A 185 8.74 12.72 3.94
C ASP A 185 10.01 12.88 3.09
N ASP A 186 10.31 11.90 2.23
CA ASP A 186 11.38 11.88 1.23
C ASP A 186 12.79 11.85 1.85
N ASP A 187 12.95 11.17 2.99
CA ASP A 187 14.22 11.02 3.71
C ASP A 187 14.90 9.64 3.55
N ALA A 188 14.30 8.76 2.74
CA ALA A 188 14.71 7.38 2.49
C ALA A 188 14.62 6.43 3.68
N VAL A 189 13.92 6.82 4.75
CA VAL A 189 13.44 5.92 5.79
C VAL A 189 12.00 5.51 5.43
N TYR A 190 11.61 4.28 5.79
CA TYR A 190 10.32 3.73 5.42
C TYR A 190 9.47 3.36 6.64
N SER A 191 8.31 4.00 6.72
CA SER A 191 7.20 3.58 7.57
C SER A 191 6.72 2.19 7.13
N THR A 192 6.86 1.20 8.00
CA THR A 192 6.60 -0.22 7.68
C THR A 192 5.44 -0.77 8.50
N TYR A 193 4.52 -1.47 7.82
CA TYR A 193 3.36 -2.11 8.44
C TYR A 193 3.30 -3.56 8.00
N GLU A 194 3.06 -4.47 8.94
CA GLU A 194 2.94 -5.88 8.64
C GLU A 194 1.74 -6.52 9.33
N ARG A 195 1.05 -7.38 8.57
CA ARG A 195 -0.04 -8.22 9.07
C ARG A 195 0.20 -9.65 8.66
N SER A 196 0.40 -10.52 9.64
CA SER A 196 0.61 -11.95 9.42
C SER A 196 -0.67 -12.75 9.68
N GLY A 197 -0.77 -13.89 9.02
CA GLY A 197 -1.83 -14.87 9.21
C GLY A 197 -1.34 -16.28 8.95
N ALA A 198 -2.09 -17.25 9.46
CA ALA A 198 -1.85 -18.66 9.21
C ALA A 198 -3.17 -19.38 8.94
N GLY A 199 -3.18 -20.23 7.92
CA GLY A 199 -4.29 -21.10 7.54
C GLY A 199 -3.95 -22.56 7.77
N ASP A 200 -4.88 -23.31 8.34
CA ASP A 200 -4.85 -24.76 8.49
C ASP A 200 -6.28 -25.34 8.46
N GLN A 201 -6.43 -26.62 8.81
CA GLN A 201 -7.74 -27.30 8.82
C GLN A 201 -8.76 -26.68 9.79
N GLN A 202 -8.30 -25.90 10.77
CA GLN A 202 -9.14 -25.21 11.73
C GLN A 202 -9.60 -23.84 11.22
N GLY A 203 -9.06 -23.38 10.09
CA GLY A 203 -9.40 -22.13 9.43
C GLY A 203 -8.22 -21.18 9.31
N VAL A 204 -8.50 -19.90 9.09
CA VAL A 204 -7.47 -18.86 8.93
C VAL A 204 -7.48 -17.94 10.14
N ASN A 205 -6.35 -17.85 10.82
CA ASN A 205 -6.14 -17.08 12.03
C ASN A 205 -5.16 -15.93 11.77
N ALA A 206 -5.49 -14.75 12.28
CA ALA A 206 -4.60 -13.60 12.22
C ALA A 206 -3.59 -13.65 13.38
N ALA A 207 -2.37 -13.18 13.12
CA ALA A 207 -1.48 -12.79 14.20
C ALA A 207 -2.11 -11.67 15.04
N ILE A 208 -1.71 -11.57 16.31
CA ILE A 208 -2.27 -10.60 17.24
C ILE A 208 -1.77 -9.20 16.85
N GLY A 209 -2.69 -8.38 16.33
CA GLY A 209 -2.43 -6.98 16.03
C GLY A 209 -1.77 -6.74 14.68
N LEU A 210 -1.38 -5.48 14.47
CA LEU A 210 -0.63 -5.00 13.31
C LEU A 210 0.76 -4.63 13.80
N TYR A 211 1.79 -5.21 13.20
CA TYR A 211 3.15 -4.76 13.45
C TYR A 211 3.35 -3.43 12.72
N VAL A 212 3.92 -2.46 13.43
CA VAL A 212 4.19 -1.12 12.91
C VAL A 212 5.58 -0.73 13.33
N ASP A 213 6.43 -0.42 12.35
CA ASP A 213 7.71 0.22 12.55
C ASP A 213 7.67 1.62 11.95
N GLN A 214 8.16 2.59 12.72
CA GLN A 214 8.20 4.01 12.33
C GLN A 214 6.87 4.55 11.78
N GLU A 215 5.77 4.44 12.55
CA GLU A 215 4.40 4.78 12.10
C GLU A 215 4.30 6.15 11.41
N VAL A 216 5.06 7.12 11.91
CA VAL A 216 5.09 8.50 11.44
C VAL A 216 6.52 8.96 11.60
N GLU A 217 7.38 8.59 10.65
CA GLU A 217 8.53 9.45 10.30
C GLU A 217 8.09 10.91 10.29
#